data_AF-A0A1T1H7H9-F1
#
_entry.id   AF-A0A1T1H7H9-F1
#
_cell.length_a   1.000
_cell.length_b   1.000
_cell.length_c   1.000
_cell.angle_alpha   90.00
_cell.angle_beta   90.00
_cell.angle_gamma   90.00
#
_symmetry.space_group_name_H-M   'P 1'
#
loop_
_entity.id
_entity.type
_entity.pdbx_description
1 polymer ?
#
loop_
_entity_poly.entity_id
_entity_poly.type
_entity_poly.pdbx_seq_one_letter_code
_entity_poly.pdbx_strand_id
1 'polypeptide(L)'
;MTITGYQFDKMKVTPEADAMLYHALANRQNCVITGVGSDLSATATGLNVYLNPGASIVCGRLLTVTNQETLTVQANTSGYICQTIDLTETNTATGTPGSGDYIVANNQYRLEVVNELTQQDLMKDGQIY
;
A
#
# COMPACT_ATOMS: atom_id res chain seq x y z
N MET A 1 -12.42 25.07 -16.93
CA MET A 1 -12.29 24.00 -17.94
C MET A 1 -12.64 22.70 -17.24
N THR A 2 -13.62 21.93 -17.72
CA THR A 2 -14.30 20.88 -16.93
C THR A 2 -13.89 19.46 -17.33
N ILE A 3 -13.05 19.30 -18.35
CA ILE A 3 -12.55 18.01 -18.83
C ILE A 3 -11.03 18.08 -18.85
N THR A 4 -10.38 17.11 -18.21
CA THR A 4 -8.92 16.97 -18.14
C THR A 4 -8.54 15.57 -18.61
N GLY A 5 -7.66 15.46 -19.60
CA GLY A 5 -7.08 14.18 -20.03
C GLY A 5 -5.63 14.09 -19.56
N TYR A 6 -5.22 12.96 -18.98
CA TYR A 6 -3.89 12.82 -18.37
C TYR A 6 -2.83 12.25 -19.33
N GLN A 7 -3.23 11.47 -20.34
CA GLN A 7 -2.32 10.78 -21.28
C GLN A 7 -2.10 11.55 -22.60
N PHE A 8 -2.13 12.89 -22.53
CA PHE A 8 -1.89 13.78 -23.67
C PHE A 8 -0.55 14.51 -23.52
N ASP A 9 -0.10 15.19 -24.57
CA ASP A 9 1.15 15.93 -24.56
C ASP A 9 1.15 17.04 -23.51
N LYS A 10 2.30 17.22 -22.83
CA LYS A 10 2.54 18.26 -21.80
C LYS A 10 1.66 18.15 -20.55
N MET A 11 0.87 17.09 -20.39
CA MET A 11 0.09 16.85 -19.19
C MET A 11 0.96 16.29 -18.07
N LYS A 12 0.67 16.71 -16.83
CA LYS A 12 1.29 16.14 -15.63
C LYS A 12 0.42 14.99 -15.12
N VAL A 13 0.97 13.78 -15.14
CA VAL A 13 0.34 12.62 -14.53
C VAL A 13 0.62 12.62 -13.04
N THR A 14 -0.42 12.50 -12.23
CA THR A 14 -0.31 12.41 -10.76
C THR A 14 -0.31 10.95 -10.31
N PRO A 15 0.27 10.63 -9.13
CA PRO A 15 0.20 9.28 -8.58
C PRO A 15 -1.24 8.75 -8.43
N GLU A 16 -2.18 9.66 -8.16
CA GLU A 16 -3.62 9.34 -8.12
C GLU A 16 -4.15 8.91 -9.49
N ALA A 17 -3.84 9.65 -10.56
CA ALA A 17 -4.27 9.31 -11.92
C ALA A 17 -3.69 7.96 -12.38
N ASP A 18 -2.43 7.67 -12.02
CA ASP A 18 -1.82 6.35 -12.27
C ASP A 18 -2.50 5.25 -11.47
N ALA A 19 -2.77 5.46 -10.18
CA ALA A 19 -3.50 4.49 -9.36
C ALA A 19 -4.89 4.20 -9.94
N MET A 20 -5.61 5.22 -10.44
CA MET A 20 -6.90 5.02 -11.12
C MET A 20 -6.77 4.15 -12.38
N LEU A 21 -5.75 4.42 -13.21
CA LEU A 21 -5.48 3.63 -14.41
C LEU A 21 -5.16 2.17 -14.06
N TYR A 22 -4.25 1.94 -13.11
CA TYR A 22 -3.87 0.59 -12.69
C TYR A 22 -5.01 -0.15 -12.03
N HIS A 23 -5.84 0.54 -11.25
CA HIS A 23 -7.03 -0.07 -10.68
C HIS A 23 -8.01 -0.52 -11.77
N ALA A 24 -8.20 0.29 -12.82
CA ALA A 24 -9.03 -0.08 -13.97
C ALA A 24 -8.45 -1.27 -14.74
N LEU A 25 -7.12 -1.31 -14.96
CA LEU A 25 -6.42 -2.42 -15.62
C LEU A 25 -6.49 -3.72 -14.80
N ALA A 26 -6.46 -3.63 -13.48
CA ALA A 26 -6.66 -4.74 -12.55
C ALA A 26 -8.13 -5.15 -12.41
N ASN A 27 -9.00 -4.76 -13.35
CA ASN A 27 -10.45 -5.01 -13.34
C ASN A 27 -11.12 -4.57 -12.02
N ARG A 28 -10.63 -3.48 -11.43
CA ARG A 28 -11.07 -2.91 -10.15
C ARG A 28 -10.92 -3.87 -8.96
N GLN A 29 -10.01 -4.82 -9.05
CA GLN A 29 -9.73 -5.76 -7.96
C GLN A 29 -8.51 -5.34 -7.15
N ASN A 30 -8.55 -5.67 -5.86
CA ASN A 30 -7.39 -5.68 -4.99
C ASN A 30 -6.89 -7.12 -4.93
N CYS A 31 -5.60 -7.34 -5.12
CA CYS A 31 -5.04 -8.68 -5.15
C CYS A 31 -3.59 -8.72 -4.71
N VAL A 32 -3.19 -9.87 -4.19
CA VAL A 32 -1.78 -10.24 -4.07
C VAL A 32 -1.28 -10.67 -5.45
N ILE A 33 -0.12 -10.17 -5.86
CA ILE A 33 0.52 -10.57 -7.11
C ILE A 33 1.21 -11.91 -6.86
N THR A 34 0.65 -12.97 -7.42
CA THR A 34 1.21 -14.32 -7.30
C THR A 34 2.50 -14.46 -8.10
N GLY A 35 3.47 -15.19 -7.57
CA GLY A 35 4.78 -15.44 -8.18
C GLY A 35 5.83 -14.36 -7.89
N VAL A 36 5.55 -13.42 -6.98
CA VAL A 36 6.48 -12.39 -6.54
C VAL A 36 6.88 -12.65 -5.09
N GLY A 37 8.16 -12.95 -4.86
CA GLY A 37 8.66 -13.27 -3.52
C GLY A 37 8.06 -14.57 -2.98
N SER A 38 7.40 -14.48 -1.83
CA SER A 38 6.68 -15.58 -1.17
C SER A 38 5.19 -15.27 -1.01
N ASP A 39 4.63 -14.57 -2.01
CA ASP A 39 3.20 -14.28 -2.17
C ASP A 39 2.54 -13.62 -0.95
N LEU A 40 3.29 -12.78 -0.22
CA LEU A 40 2.82 -12.12 1.00
C LEU A 40 2.17 -13.09 2.00
N SER A 41 2.70 -14.31 2.08
CA SER A 41 2.20 -15.31 3.01
C SER A 41 2.40 -14.85 4.45
N ALA A 42 1.33 -14.95 5.25
CA ALA A 42 1.35 -14.62 6.67
C ALA A 42 1.38 -15.90 7.52
N THR A 43 2.31 -15.98 8.47
CA THR A 43 2.40 -17.08 9.44
C THR A 43 2.37 -16.52 10.86
N ALA A 44 1.55 -17.13 11.73
CA ALA A 44 1.47 -16.75 13.14
C ALA A 44 2.18 -17.80 14.00
N THR A 45 3.03 -17.35 14.92
CA THR A 45 3.68 -18.20 15.93
C THR A 45 3.66 -17.50 17.28
N GLY A 46 2.84 -18.03 18.21
CA GLY A 46 2.59 -17.38 19.49
C GLY A 46 1.88 -16.03 19.30
N LEU A 47 2.47 -14.96 19.84
CA LEU A 47 1.97 -13.59 19.69
C LEU A 47 2.56 -12.86 18.47
N ASN A 48 3.47 -13.48 17.72
CA ASN A 48 4.10 -12.84 16.57
C ASN A 48 3.48 -13.33 15.28
N VAL A 49 3.26 -12.37 14.39
CA VAL A 49 2.83 -12.58 13.01
C VAL A 49 3.98 -12.19 12.11
N TYR A 50 4.31 -13.06 11.17
CA TYR A 50 5.34 -12.85 10.18
C TYR A 50 4.69 -12.69 8.82
N LEU A 51 4.99 -11.60 8.14
CA LEU A 51 4.60 -11.37 6.75
C LEU A 51 5.82 -11.56 5.86
N ASN A 52 5.78 -12.59 5.02
CA ASN A 52 6.88 -12.86 4.11
C ASN A 52 6.94 -11.84 2.96
N PRO A 53 8.11 -11.67 2.32
CA PRO A 53 8.25 -10.81 1.15
C PRO A 53 7.25 -11.13 0.04
N GLY A 54 6.84 -10.12 -0.71
CA GLY A 54 5.93 -10.27 -1.85
C GLY A 54 5.35 -8.93 -2.27
N ALA A 55 4.38 -8.96 -3.17
CA ALA A 55 3.74 -7.75 -3.69
C ALA A 55 2.21 -7.88 -3.76
N SER A 56 1.52 -6.75 -3.57
CA SER A 56 0.07 -6.64 -3.71
C SER A 56 -0.31 -5.33 -4.40
N ILE A 57 -1.50 -5.32 -5.00
CA ILE A 57 -2.13 -4.13 -5.56
C ILE A 57 -3.40 -3.85 -4.76
N VAL A 58 -3.49 -2.63 -4.22
CA VAL A 58 -4.67 -2.14 -3.51
C VAL A 58 -5.10 -0.83 -4.16
N CYS A 59 -6.29 -0.82 -4.76
CA CYS A 59 -6.84 0.31 -5.52
C CYS A 59 -5.83 0.91 -6.51
N GLY A 60 -5.10 0.04 -7.22
CA GLY A 60 -4.10 0.43 -8.22
C GLY A 60 -2.76 0.93 -7.66
N ARG A 61 -2.58 0.95 -6.33
CA ARG A 61 -1.30 1.22 -5.68
C ARG A 61 -0.57 -0.09 -5.46
N LEU A 62 0.66 -0.16 -5.97
CA LEU A 62 1.56 -1.30 -5.77
C LEU A 62 2.23 -1.19 -4.40
N LEU A 63 2.15 -2.27 -3.64
CA LEU A 63 2.81 -2.45 -2.35
C LEU A 63 3.78 -3.61 -2.46
N THR A 64 5.00 -3.43 -1.97
CA THR A 64 6.02 -4.48 -1.97
C THR A 64 6.65 -4.58 -0.60
N VAL A 65 6.67 -5.80 -0.07
CA VAL A 65 7.42 -6.15 1.13
C VAL A 65 8.70 -6.84 0.66
N THR A 66 9.84 -6.20 0.89
CA THR A 66 11.14 -6.68 0.39
C THR A 66 11.82 -7.65 1.36
N ASN A 67 11.63 -7.43 2.67
CA ASN A 67 12.13 -8.27 3.74
C ASN A 67 10.97 -8.71 4.64
N GLN A 68 11.11 -9.84 5.33
CA GLN A 68 10.08 -10.34 6.22
C GLN A 68 9.78 -9.33 7.34
N GLU A 69 8.52 -8.92 7.44
CA GLU A 69 8.04 -8.01 8.47
C GLU A 69 7.47 -8.81 9.66
N THR A 70 7.68 -8.31 10.87
CA THR A 70 7.18 -8.95 12.10
C THR A 70 6.25 -7.99 12.83
N LEU A 71 5.05 -8.46 13.14
CA LEU A 71 4.05 -7.74 13.92
C LEU A 71 3.77 -8.52 15.21
N THR A 72 3.98 -7.87 16.36
CA THR A 72 3.62 -8.45 17.66
C THR A 72 2.21 -8.04 18.03
N VAL A 73 1.35 -9.03 18.24
CA VAL A 73 -0.06 -8.88 18.60
C VAL A 73 -0.21 -8.97 20.12
N GLN A 74 -1.13 -8.19 20.68
CA GLN A 74 -1.42 -8.28 22.10
C GLN A 74 -2.09 -9.61 22.45
N ALA A 75 -1.80 -10.15 23.65
CA ALA A 75 -2.47 -11.35 24.11
C ALA A 75 -3.98 -11.11 24.28
N ASN A 76 -4.79 -12.13 23.96
CA ASN A 76 -6.25 -12.12 24.10
C ASN A 76 -6.98 -11.07 23.24
N THR A 77 -6.38 -10.62 22.12
CA THR A 77 -7.07 -9.78 21.13
C THR A 77 -7.44 -10.59 19.91
N SER A 78 -8.60 -10.30 19.32
CA SER A 78 -9.03 -10.84 18.03
C SER A 78 -9.21 -9.68 17.06
N GLY A 79 -8.78 -9.88 15.81
CA GLY A 79 -8.82 -8.86 14.78
C GLY A 79 -8.27 -9.40 13.46
N TYR A 80 -8.00 -8.48 12.55
CA TYR A 80 -7.46 -8.75 11.23
C TYR A 80 -6.04 -8.19 11.13
N ILE A 81 -5.15 -8.91 10.45
CA ILE A 81 -3.85 -8.40 10.06
C ILE A 81 -4.04 -7.74 8.70
N CYS A 82 -3.87 -6.43 8.63
CA CYS A 82 -4.20 -5.65 7.44
C CYS A 82 -2.99 -4.90 6.90
N GLN A 83 -2.92 -4.87 5.57
CA GLN A 83 -2.09 -3.94 4.81
C GLN A 83 -2.86 -2.63 4.67
N THR A 84 -2.64 -1.70 5.59
CA THR A 84 -3.37 -0.43 5.60
C THR A 84 -2.73 0.58 4.67
N ILE A 85 -3.56 1.23 3.87
CA ILE A 85 -3.21 2.46 3.15
C ILE A 85 -4.00 3.61 3.74
N ASP A 86 -3.28 4.67 4.12
CA ASP A 86 -3.82 5.88 4.70
C ASP A 86 -3.22 7.10 4.01
N LEU A 87 -4.00 7.75 3.15
CA LEU A 87 -3.52 8.87 2.35
C LEU A 87 -3.55 10.19 3.11
N THR A 88 -4.12 10.22 4.32
CA THR A 88 -4.09 11.40 5.20
C THR A 88 -2.71 11.63 5.81
N GLU A 89 -1.91 10.57 5.90
CA GLU A 89 -0.52 10.62 6.34
C GLU A 89 0.38 11.23 5.25
N THR A 90 1.49 11.83 5.66
CA THR A 90 2.45 12.47 4.74
C THR A 90 3.74 11.64 4.66
N ASN A 91 4.08 11.20 3.45
CA ASN A 91 5.37 10.57 3.18
C ASN A 91 6.51 11.59 3.36
N THR A 92 7.64 11.12 3.87
CA THR A 92 8.82 11.96 4.07
C THR A 92 9.94 11.51 3.15
N ALA A 93 10.74 12.46 2.68
CA ALA A 93 11.93 12.19 1.89
C ALA A 93 13.09 13.01 2.45
N THR A 94 14.27 12.42 2.47
CA THR A 94 15.53 13.05 2.91
C THR A 94 16.61 12.82 1.86
N GLY A 95 17.66 13.64 1.89
CA GLY A 95 18.72 13.62 0.87
C GLY A 95 18.33 14.33 -0.43
N THR A 96 19.10 14.10 -1.50
CA THR A 96 18.90 14.79 -2.79
C THR A 96 18.46 13.81 -3.89
N PRO A 97 17.36 14.09 -4.62
CA PRO A 97 16.96 13.21 -5.73
C PRO A 97 18.09 12.97 -6.73
N GLY A 98 18.40 11.71 -7.01
CA GLY A 98 19.44 11.31 -7.96
C GLY A 98 20.81 11.03 -7.32
N SER A 99 21.01 11.30 -6.03
CA SER A 99 22.17 10.82 -5.28
C SER A 99 21.83 9.61 -4.40
N GLY A 100 22.86 8.88 -4.00
CA GLY A 100 22.71 7.65 -3.19
C GLY A 100 22.25 7.89 -1.74
N ASP A 101 22.13 9.14 -1.31
CA ASP A 101 21.60 9.53 -0.01
C ASP A 101 20.09 9.82 -0.04
N TYR A 102 19.43 9.71 -1.20
CA TYR A 102 17.99 9.91 -1.31
C TYR A 102 17.23 8.75 -0.68
N ILE A 103 16.52 9.02 0.41
CA ILE A 103 15.75 8.03 1.17
C ILE A 103 14.32 8.54 1.31
N VAL A 104 13.35 7.68 0.98
CA VAL A 104 11.91 7.94 1.14
C VAL A 104 11.37 7.01 2.22
N ALA A 105 10.65 7.59 3.18
CA ALA A 105 9.85 6.83 4.14
C ALA A 105 8.36 6.96 3.76
N ASN A 106 7.75 5.81 3.48
CA ASN A 106 6.34 5.71 3.16
C ASN A 106 5.55 5.57 4.47
N ASN A 107 5.00 6.68 4.97
CA ASN A 107 4.19 6.74 6.18
C ASN A 107 2.71 6.42 5.89
N GLN A 108 2.31 6.42 4.62
CA GLN A 108 0.95 6.12 4.18
C GLN A 108 0.65 4.62 4.13
N TYR A 109 1.66 3.76 4.30
CA TYR A 109 1.50 2.31 4.34
C TYR A 109 1.96 1.75 5.68
N ARG A 110 1.17 0.83 6.23
CA ARG A 110 1.52 0.13 7.47
C ARG A 110 0.91 -1.27 7.51
N LEU A 111 1.59 -2.15 8.24
CA LEU A 111 1.07 -3.45 8.62
C LEU A 111 0.58 -3.34 10.06
N GLU A 112 -0.70 -3.57 10.31
CA GLU A 112 -1.30 -3.40 11.64
C GLU A 112 -2.37 -4.45 11.94
N VAL A 113 -2.68 -4.61 13.23
CA VAL A 113 -3.84 -5.37 13.68
C VAL A 113 -4.99 -4.42 13.93
N VAL A 114 -6.10 -4.64 13.22
CA VAL A 114 -7.32 -3.85 13.34
C VAL A 114 -8.47 -4.73 13.82
N ASN A 115 -9.37 -4.17 14.62
CA ASN A 115 -10.53 -4.89 15.13
C ASN A 115 -11.73 -4.82 14.17
N GLU A 116 -11.72 -3.82 13.29
CA GLU A 116 -12.75 -3.57 12.29
C GLU A 116 -12.06 -3.36 10.94
N LEU A 117 -12.79 -3.57 9.84
CA LEU A 117 -12.30 -3.31 8.49
C LEU A 117 -12.96 -2.04 7.97
N THR A 118 -12.19 -1.20 7.30
CA THR A 118 -12.66 0.06 6.74
C THR A 118 -12.30 0.15 5.27
N GLN A 119 -13.28 0.53 4.46
CA GLN A 119 -13.08 0.78 3.04
C GLN A 119 -13.58 2.16 2.66
N GLN A 120 -12.73 3.18 2.80
CA GLN A 120 -13.01 4.52 2.28
C GLN A 120 -12.50 4.68 0.84
N ASP A 121 -12.87 5.79 0.22
CA ASP A 121 -12.46 6.13 -1.13
C ASP A 121 -11.00 6.63 -1.15
N LEU A 122 -10.05 5.78 -1.55
CA LEU A 122 -8.64 6.15 -1.75
C LEU A 122 -8.43 7.13 -2.92
N MET A 123 -9.46 7.41 -3.72
CA MET A 123 -9.43 8.46 -4.75
C MET A 123 -9.94 9.79 -4.21
N LYS A 124 -10.26 9.87 -2.91
CA LYS A 124 -10.61 11.10 -2.18
C LYS A 124 -9.84 11.20 -0.86
N ASP A 125 -8.56 10.81 -0.89
CA ASP A 125 -7.64 10.84 0.26
C ASP A 125 -8.12 10.05 1.49
N GLY A 126 -8.95 9.03 1.28
CA GLY A 126 -9.43 8.16 2.35
C GLY A 126 -8.39 7.14 2.82
N GLN A 127 -8.88 6.18 3.59
CA GLN A 127 -8.11 5.10 4.18
C GLN A 127 -8.78 3.72 3.92
N ILE A 128 -7.97 2.68 3.69
CA ILE A 128 -8.44 1.29 3.59
C ILE A 128 -7.58 0.38 4.46
N TYR A 129 -8.23 -0.49 5.23
CA TYR A 129 -7.65 -1.62 5.96
C TYR A 129 -8.63 -2.78 6.09
#